data_AF-A0A9Q0FML5-F1
#
_entry.id   AF-A0A9Q0FML5-F1
#
_cell.length_a   1.000
_cell.length_b   1.000
_cell.length_c   1.000
_cell.angle_alpha   90.00
_cell.angle_beta   90.00
_cell.angle_gamma   90.00
#
_symmetry.space_group_name_H-M   'P 1'
#
loop_
_entity.id
_entity.type
_entity.pdbx_description
1 polymer ?
#
loop_
_entity_poly.entity_id
_entity_poly.type
_entity_poly.pdbx_seq_one_letter_code
_entity_poly.pdbx_strand_id
1 'polypeptide(L)'
;MIILTKLIAIAIKWRALAGVGRRRISLPRVALCHQQKASKGHFVVYTMDRNRFVIPLVYLDNNIFRELFRMSEEAFGLPRDGPITLACDSAFLEYVLSIVQRNTSKDPVAKAFDVLTSKFKY
;
A
#
# COMPACT_ATOMS: atom_id res chain seq x y z
N MET A 1 -40.02 15.86 -23.15
CA MET A 1 -39.47 15.88 -24.52
C MET A 1 -38.22 16.75 -24.52
N ILE A 2 -37.03 16.16 -24.57
CA ILE A 2 -35.76 16.92 -24.61
C ILE A 2 -35.66 17.51 -26.01
N ILE A 3 -35.66 18.84 -26.11
CA ILE A 3 -35.69 19.55 -27.40
C ILE A 3 -34.31 19.44 -28.05
N LEU A 4 -34.25 19.00 -29.31
CA LEU A 4 -33.02 18.76 -30.08
C LEU A 4 -32.10 19.99 -30.13
N THR A 5 -32.67 21.19 -30.13
CA THR A 5 -31.92 22.46 -30.11
C THR A 5 -31.08 22.62 -28.85
N LYS A 6 -31.53 22.11 -27.69
CA LYS A 6 -30.76 22.16 -26.45
C LYS A 6 -29.56 21.22 -26.49
N LEU A 7 -29.70 20.05 -27.11
CA LEU A 7 -28.59 19.11 -27.30
C LEU A 7 -27.51 19.66 -28.23
N ILE A 8 -27.92 20.29 -29.34
CA ILE A 8 -26.99 20.95 -30.28
C ILE A 8 -26.22 22.07 -29.58
N ALA A 9 -26.91 22.91 -28.81
CA ALA A 9 -26.26 24.00 -28.06
C ALA A 9 -25.25 23.49 -27.02
N ILE A 10 -25.56 22.38 -26.35
CA ILE A 10 -24.63 21.71 -25.43
C ILE A 10 -23.42 21.22 -26.22
N ALA A 11 -23.61 20.44 -27.28
CA ALA A 11 -22.51 19.88 -28.09
C ALA A 11 -21.55 20.96 -28.63
N ILE A 12 -22.07 22.11 -29.07
CA ILE A 12 -21.27 23.25 -29.52
C ILE A 12 -20.39 23.79 -28.37
N LYS A 13 -20.91 23.87 -27.13
CA LYS A 13 -20.12 24.25 -25.95
C LYS A 13 -19.02 23.23 -25.62
N TRP A 14 -19.27 21.92 -25.77
CA TRP A 14 -18.23 20.90 -25.55
C TRP A 14 -17.09 21.01 -26.56
N ARG A 15 -17.38 21.35 -27.82
CA ARG A 15 -16.33 21.59 -28.83
C ARG A 15 -15.46 22.80 -28.47
N ALA A 16 -16.04 23.87 -27.95
CA ALA A 16 -15.28 25.03 -27.46
C ALA A 16 -14.39 24.67 -26.26
N LEU A 17 -14.90 23.86 -25.33
CA LEU A 17 -14.14 23.38 -24.16
C LEU A 17 -13.06 22.33 -24.50
N ALA A 18 -13.17 21.63 -25.64
CA ALA A 18 -12.16 20.66 -26.07
C ALA A 18 -10.85 21.32 -26.58
N GLY A 19 -10.93 22.55 -27.11
CA GLY A 19 -9.77 23.32 -27.54
C GLY A 19 -9.09 24.11 -26.42
N VAL A 20 -9.79 24.34 -25.31
CA VAL A 20 -9.21 24.91 -24.09
C VAL A 20 -8.62 23.75 -23.30
N GLY A 21 -7.30 23.59 -23.33
CA GLY A 21 -6.60 22.53 -22.61
C GLY A 21 -7.16 22.34 -21.20
N ARG A 22 -7.47 21.08 -20.84
CA ARG A 22 -8.04 20.72 -19.53
C ARG A 22 -7.30 21.48 -18.44
N ARG A 23 -7.97 22.44 -17.79
CA ARG A 23 -7.59 22.84 -16.43
C ARG A 23 -7.85 21.61 -15.58
N ARG A 24 -6.82 20.77 -15.48
CA ARG A 24 -6.78 19.66 -14.54
C ARG A 24 -7.11 20.31 -13.21
N ILE A 25 -8.24 19.94 -12.61
CA ILE A 25 -8.43 20.18 -11.19
C ILE A 25 -7.37 19.28 -10.57
N SER A 26 -6.19 19.84 -10.34
CA SER A 26 -5.25 19.23 -9.41
C SER A 26 -6.00 19.24 -8.10
N LEU A 27 -6.58 18.09 -7.72
CA LEU A 27 -6.80 17.83 -6.31
C LEU A 27 -5.48 18.21 -5.64
N PRO A 28 -5.46 19.18 -4.71
CA PRO A 28 -4.31 19.34 -3.87
C PRO A 28 -4.23 17.99 -3.14
N ARG A 29 -3.32 17.13 -3.57
CA ARG A 29 -2.87 16.05 -2.70
C ARG A 29 -2.28 16.80 -1.53
N VAL A 30 -3.07 16.95 -0.47
CA VAL A 30 -2.54 17.29 0.84
C VAL A 30 -1.61 16.13 1.13
N ALA A 31 -0.36 16.29 0.73
CA ALA A 31 0.75 15.39 1.00
C ALA A 31 1.13 15.57 2.47
N LEU A 32 0.17 15.34 3.36
CA LEU A 32 0.50 14.97 4.71
C LEU A 32 0.88 13.50 4.63
N CYS A 33 2.19 13.29 4.59
CA CYS A 33 2.91 12.28 5.34
C CYS A 33 4.13 11.85 4.52
N HIS A 34 5.29 11.90 5.18
CA HIS A 34 6.52 11.28 4.74
C HIS A 34 6.25 9.82 4.31
N GLN A 35 5.96 9.62 3.02
CA GLN A 35 6.01 8.31 2.41
C GLN A 35 7.50 7.98 2.33
N GLN A 36 8.04 7.41 3.42
CA GLN A 36 9.25 6.62 3.31
C GLN A 36 8.98 5.58 2.24
N LYS A 37 9.59 5.84 1.08
CA LYS A 37 9.43 5.08 -0.14
C LYS A 37 10.02 3.71 0.17
N ALA A 38 9.19 2.67 0.10
CA ALA A 38 9.70 1.31 0.22
C ALA A 38 10.82 1.17 -0.82
N SER A 39 12.01 0.76 -0.35
CA SER A 39 13.10 0.43 -1.25
C SER A 39 12.66 -0.75 -2.12
N LYS A 40 13.09 -0.76 -3.38
CA LYS A 40 12.76 -1.85 -4.33
C LYS A 40 13.07 -3.20 -3.65
N GLY A 41 12.11 -4.13 -3.69
CA GLY A 41 12.25 -5.42 -3.02
C GLY A 41 11.60 -5.53 -1.64
N HIS A 42 10.87 -4.51 -1.17
CA HIS A 42 10.14 -4.54 0.11
C HIS A 42 8.67 -4.17 -0.09
N PHE A 43 7.81 -4.66 0.80
CA PHE A 43 6.40 -4.30 0.93
C PHE A 43 6.12 -3.74 2.32
N VAL A 44 5.00 -3.03 2.47
CA VAL A 44 4.62 -2.39 3.73
C VAL A 44 3.32 -3.02 4.23
N VAL A 45 3.31 -3.41 5.50
CA VAL A 45 2.12 -3.90 6.20
C VAL A 45 1.86 -3.11 7.46
N TYR A 46 0.60 -3.09 7.87
CA TYR A 46 0.13 -2.53 9.12
C TYR A 46 -0.43 -3.63 9.99
N THR A 47 -0.24 -3.53 11.30
CA THR A 47 -0.89 -4.42 12.28
C THR A 47 -2.20 -3.81 12.79
N MET A 48 -2.95 -4.57 13.56
CA MET A 48 -4.16 -4.09 14.23
C MET A 48 -3.89 -2.90 15.17
N ASP A 49 -2.70 -2.85 15.75
CA ASP A 49 -2.23 -1.74 16.59
C ASP A 49 -1.83 -0.50 15.77
N ARG A 50 -2.00 -0.56 14.44
CA ARG A 50 -1.64 0.48 13.48
C ARG A 50 -0.13 0.74 13.36
N ASN A 51 0.69 -0.20 13.85
CA ASN A 51 2.14 -0.13 13.67
C ASN A 51 2.52 -0.55 12.24
N ARG A 52 3.53 0.13 11.69
CA ARG A 52 3.97 -0.04 10.30
C ARG A 52 5.25 -0.87 10.24
N PHE A 53 5.26 -1.89 9.38
CA PHE A 53 6.41 -2.75 9.13
C PHE A 53 6.78 -2.76 7.64
N VAL A 54 8.09 -2.75 7.33
CA VAL A 54 8.61 -2.74 5.94
C VAL A 54 9.34 -4.05 5.67
N ILE A 55 8.66 -5.04 5.12
CA ILE A 55 9.13 -6.42 5.05
C ILE A 55 9.70 -6.72 3.66
N PRO A 56 10.82 -7.46 3.51
CA PRO A 56 11.33 -7.86 2.21
C PRO A 56 10.37 -8.80 1.47
N LEU A 57 10.25 -8.66 0.15
CA LEU A 57 9.35 -9.49 -0.68
C LEU A 57 9.66 -10.99 -0.61
N VAL A 58 10.90 -11.38 -0.26
CA VAL A 58 11.28 -12.80 -0.09
C VAL A 58 10.47 -13.49 1.02
N TYR A 59 9.85 -12.74 1.92
CA TYR A 59 9.01 -13.27 3.01
C TYR A 59 7.63 -13.72 2.51
N LEU A 60 7.20 -13.30 1.31
CA LEU A 60 5.91 -13.71 0.73
C LEU A 60 5.86 -15.19 0.38
N ASP A 61 7.01 -15.84 0.16
CA ASP A 61 7.09 -17.28 -0.10
C ASP A 61 6.98 -18.12 1.18
N ASN A 62 7.00 -17.49 2.36
CA ASN A 62 6.87 -18.18 3.62
C ASN A 62 5.39 -18.55 3.90
N ASN A 63 5.14 -19.82 4.24
CA ASN A 63 3.79 -20.31 4.55
C ASN A 63 3.10 -19.53 5.69
N ILE A 64 3.86 -19.03 6.67
CA ILE A 64 3.31 -18.23 7.78
C ILE A 64 2.72 -16.92 7.25
N PHE A 65 3.43 -16.25 6.34
CA PHE A 65 2.94 -15.02 5.73
C PHE A 65 1.74 -15.27 4.83
N ARG A 66 1.76 -16.35 4.04
CA ARG A 66 0.62 -16.74 3.19
C ARG A 66 -0.65 -16.97 4.02
N GLU A 67 -0.51 -17.68 5.13
CA GLU A 67 -1.62 -17.92 6.05
C GLU A 67 -2.12 -16.63 6.70
N LEU A 68 -1.19 -15.77 7.13
CA LEU A 68 -1.54 -14.49 7.74
C LEU A 68 -2.30 -13.59 6.76
N PHE A 69 -1.92 -13.56 5.48
CA PHE A 69 -2.66 -12.82 4.46
C PHE A 69 -4.04 -13.41 4.20
N ARG A 70 -4.19 -14.74 4.17
CA ARG A 70 -5.50 -15.39 4.06
C ARG A 70 -6.42 -14.99 5.20
N MET A 71 -5.95 -15.09 6.45
CA MET A 71 -6.73 -14.67 7.62
C MET A 71 -7.08 -13.17 7.57
N SER A 72 -6.17 -12.35 7.05
CA SER A 72 -6.39 -10.90 6.91
C SER A 72 -7.42 -10.58 5.82
N GLU A 73 -7.40 -11.31 4.71
CA GLU A 73 -8.42 -11.20 3.67
C GLU A 73 -9.79 -11.64 4.19
N GLU A 74 -9.88 -12.71 4.97
CA GLU A 74 -11.14 -13.15 5.58
C GLU A 74 -11.69 -12.11 6.57
N ALA A 75 -10.81 -11.46 7.35
CA ALA A 75 -11.21 -10.46 8.35
C ALA A 75 -11.56 -9.08 7.76
N PHE A 76 -10.79 -8.61 6.76
CA PHE A 76 -10.87 -7.23 6.26
C PHE A 76 -11.24 -7.13 4.78
N GLY A 77 -11.25 -8.25 4.06
CA GLY A 77 -11.31 -8.28 2.61
C GLY A 77 -10.01 -7.83 1.95
N LEU A 78 -10.01 -7.82 0.61
CA LEU A 78 -8.89 -7.29 -0.15
C LEU A 78 -8.83 -5.76 -0.08
N PRO A 79 -7.66 -5.16 0.21
CA PRO A 79 -7.52 -3.71 0.20
C PRO A 79 -7.67 -3.16 -1.23
N ARG A 80 -8.64 -2.27 -1.45
CA ARG A 80 -8.84 -1.61 -2.76
C ARG A 80 -7.88 -0.45 -3.00
N ASP A 81 -7.81 0.48 -2.06
CA ASP A 81 -6.97 1.69 -2.12
C ASP A 81 -6.25 1.96 -0.79
N GLY A 82 -6.21 0.95 0.09
CA GLY A 82 -5.72 1.05 1.45
C GLY A 82 -4.39 0.30 1.69
N PRO A 83 -3.75 0.54 2.84
CA PRO A 83 -2.62 -0.28 3.26
C PRO A 83 -3.05 -1.74 3.44
N ILE A 84 -2.09 -2.65 3.32
CA ILE A 84 -2.30 -4.05 3.68
C ILE A 84 -2.26 -4.15 5.20
N THR A 85 -3.40 -4.42 5.82
CA THR A 85 -3.52 -4.60 7.27
C THR A 85 -3.58 -6.08 7.60
N LEU A 86 -2.72 -6.53 8.51
CA LEU A 86 -2.65 -7.90 8.97
C LEU A 86 -3.58 -8.10 10.17
N ALA A 87 -4.26 -9.25 10.20
CA ALA A 87 -5.07 -9.72 11.32
C ALA A 87 -4.19 -10.23 12.49
N CYS A 88 -3.20 -9.44 12.89
CA CYS A 88 -2.35 -9.71 14.05
C CYS A 88 -1.92 -8.40 14.74
N ASP A 89 -1.45 -8.54 15.97
CA ASP A 89 -0.81 -7.47 16.70
C ASP A 89 0.69 -7.35 16.33
N SER A 90 1.31 -6.30 16.83
CA SER A 90 2.71 -5.96 16.55
C SER A 90 3.67 -6.96 17.19
N ALA A 91 3.36 -7.42 18.40
CA ALA A 91 4.19 -8.37 19.14
C ALA A 91 4.27 -9.73 18.42
N PHE A 92 3.14 -10.22 17.90
CA PHE A 92 3.11 -11.44 17.11
C PHE A 92 3.89 -11.30 15.81
N LEU A 93 3.73 -10.17 15.10
CA LEU A 93 4.46 -9.96 13.85
C LEU A 93 5.98 -9.85 14.07
N GLU A 94 6.43 -9.19 15.14
CA GLU A 94 7.85 -9.17 15.52
C GLU A 94 8.38 -10.58 15.79
N TYR A 95 7.60 -11.41 16.49
CA TYR A 95 7.95 -12.80 16.75
C TYR A 95 8.07 -13.61 15.45
N VAL A 96 7.09 -13.51 14.54
CA VAL A 96 7.12 -14.18 13.24
C VAL A 96 8.34 -13.76 12.43
N LEU A 97 8.62 -12.46 12.37
CA LEU A 97 9.80 -11.93 11.67
C LEU A 97 11.09 -12.53 12.25
N SER A 98 11.19 -12.64 13.58
CA SER A 98 12.37 -13.24 14.22
C SER A 98 12.59 -14.71 13.86
N ILE A 99 11.51 -15.49 13.69
CA ILE A 99 11.60 -16.90 13.28
C ILE A 99 12.04 -16.99 11.82
N VAL A 100 11.39 -16.22 10.94
CA VAL A 100 11.66 -16.27 9.49
C VAL A 100 13.09 -15.81 9.20
N GLN A 101 13.56 -14.74 9.85
CA GLN A 101 14.92 -14.25 9.73
C GLN A 101 15.97 -15.35 10.00
N ARG A 102 15.82 -16.08 11.11
CA ARG A 102 16.75 -17.16 11.50
C ARG A 102 16.82 -18.25 10.45
N ASN A 103 15.68 -18.58 9.84
CA ASN A 103 15.60 -19.58 8.77
C ASN A 103 16.20 -19.08 7.45
N THR A 104 16.24 -17.76 7.22
CA THR A 104 16.83 -17.12 6.03
C THR A 104 18.31 -16.74 6.17
N SER A 105 18.97 -17.10 7.27
CA SER A 105 20.33 -16.66 7.66
C SER A 105 21.49 -17.06 6.73
N LYS A 106 21.22 -17.72 5.59
CA LYS A 106 22.20 -17.95 4.52
C LYS A 106 22.25 -16.84 3.48
N ASP A 107 21.26 -15.94 3.44
CA ASP A 107 21.18 -14.88 2.44
C ASP A 107 21.52 -13.49 3.00
N PRO A 108 22.37 -12.70 2.30
CA PRO A 108 22.83 -11.38 2.77
C PRO A 108 21.71 -10.33 2.93
N VAL A 109 20.53 -10.58 2.35
CA VAL A 109 19.37 -9.68 2.37
C VAL A 109 18.71 -9.62 3.76
N ALA A 110 18.73 -10.71 4.53
CA ALA A 110 18.16 -10.76 5.88
C ALA A 110 18.91 -9.83 6.86
N LYS A 111 20.23 -9.68 6.70
CA LYS A 111 21.05 -8.77 7.51
C LYS A 111 20.70 -7.29 7.30
N ALA A 112 20.26 -6.93 6.10
CA ALA A 112 19.86 -5.55 5.80
C ALA A 112 18.53 -5.18 6.49
N PHE A 113 17.65 -6.16 6.72
CA PHE A 113 16.38 -5.94 7.41
C PHE A 113 16.59 -5.62 8.91
N ASP A 114 17.54 -6.25 9.60
CA ASP A 114 17.90 -5.91 10.99
C ASP A 114 18.44 -4.47 11.13
N VAL A 115 19.21 -4.01 10.14
CA VAL A 115 19.72 -2.63 10.11
C VAL A 115 18.58 -1.62 9.90
N LEU A 116 17.54 -2.02 9.18
CA LEU A 116 16.37 -1.18 8.92
C LEU A 116 15.43 -1.16 10.13
N THR A 117 15.06 -2.31 10.72
CA THR A 117 14.17 -2.36 11.89
C THR A 117 14.74 -1.60 13.10
N SER A 118 16.07 -1.57 13.27
CA SER A 118 16.73 -0.73 14.28
C SER A 118 16.56 0.78 14.03
N LYS A 119 16.50 1.22 12.76
CA LYS A 119 16.28 2.64 12.40
C LYS A 119 14.82 3.08 12.50
N PHE A 120 13.87 2.14 12.58
CA PHE A 120 12.43 2.43 12.64
C PHE A 120 11.85 2.30 14.05
N LYS A 121 12.67 2.03 15.06
CA LYS A 121 12.26 1.87 16.47
C LYS A 121 12.49 3.13 17.33
N TYR A 122 12.37 4.32 16.75
CA TYR A 122 12.38 5.60 17.45
C TYR A 122 11.10 6.39 17.18
#